data_AF-A0A970GJ57-F1
#
_entry.id   AF-A0A970GJ57-F1
#
_cell.length_a   1.000
_cell.length_b   1.000
_cell.length_c   1.000
_cell.angle_alpha   90.00
_cell.angle_beta   90.00
_cell.angle_gamma   90.00
#
_symmetry.space_group_name_H-M   'P 1'
#
loop_
_entity.id
_entity.type
_entity.pdbx_description
1 polymer ?
#
loop_
_entity_poly.entity_id
_entity_poly.type
_entity_poly.pdbx_seq_one_letter_code
_entity_poly.pdbx_strand_id
1 'polypeptide(L)'
;MILSFVLDFNSRDEMEQVANKLWKQHRITGEMEMIPLPGGRWRLSVHSEKQLRQSTIDSLPGKRTTSKLIGIKMEEDSGEVD
;
A
#
# COMPACT_ATOMS: atom_id res chain seq x y z
N MET A 1 13.71 9.58 7.85
CA MET A 1 13.73 8.09 7.88
C MET A 1 12.30 7.64 8.07
N ILE A 2 11.86 6.59 7.37
CA ILE A 2 10.44 6.19 7.33
C ILE A 2 10.35 4.72 7.78
N LEU A 3 9.49 4.45 8.76
CA LEU A 3 9.22 3.10 9.26
C LEU A 3 8.01 2.49 8.54
N SER A 4 6.97 3.28 8.30
CA SER A 4 5.77 2.83 7.60
C SER A 4 5.34 3.81 6.50
N PHE A 5 4.83 3.26 5.40
CA PHE A 5 4.34 4.03 4.27
C PHE A 5 3.29 3.26 3.49
N VAL A 6 2.48 3.99 2.71
CA VAL A 6 1.40 3.44 1.89
C VAL A 6 1.56 3.89 0.45
N LEU A 7 1.35 2.96 -0.48
CA LEU A 7 1.38 3.18 -1.91
C LEU A 7 0.07 2.71 -2.54
N ASP A 8 -0.54 3.55 -3.37
CA ASP A 8 -1.71 3.22 -4.16
C ASP A 8 -1.30 2.90 -5.61
N PHE A 9 -1.89 1.84 -6.15
CA PHE A 9 -1.66 1.29 -7.47
C PHE A 9 -2.99 1.15 -8.21
N ASN A 10 -2.95 1.29 -9.54
CA ASN A 10 -4.13 1.06 -10.38
C ASN A 10 -4.26 -0.39 -10.81
N SER A 11 -3.23 -1.20 -10.60
CA SER A 11 -3.19 -2.60 -11.00
C SER A 11 -2.51 -3.45 -9.93
N ARG A 12 -3.03 -4.67 -9.77
CA ARG A 12 -2.48 -5.68 -8.85
C ARG A 12 -1.04 -6.05 -9.23
N ASP A 13 -0.76 -6.19 -10.52
CA ASP A 13 0.56 -6.55 -11.03
C ASP A 13 1.63 -5.52 -10.63
N GLU A 14 1.33 -4.23 -10.81
CA GLU A 14 2.25 -3.15 -10.40
C GLU A 14 2.54 -3.21 -8.90
N MET A 15 1.51 -3.42 -8.08
CA MET A 15 1.63 -3.57 -6.64
C MET A 15 2.51 -4.76 -6.26
N GLU A 16 2.28 -5.94 -6.86
CA GLU A 16 3.05 -7.15 -6.60
C GLU A 16 4.52 -7.00 -7.02
N GLN A 17 4.78 -6.36 -8.16
CA GLN A 17 6.15 -6.07 -8.59
C GLN A 17 6.88 -5.18 -7.60
N VAL A 18 6.20 -4.16 -7.05
CA VAL A 18 6.80 -3.28 -6.03
C VAL A 18 7.02 -4.00 -4.72
N ALA A 19 6.03 -4.75 -4.23
CA ALA A 19 6.18 -5.56 -3.01
C ALA A 19 7.36 -6.54 -3.14
N ASN A 20 7.52 -7.18 -4.30
CA ASN A 20 8.63 -8.08 -4.56
C ASN A 20 9.98 -7.36 -4.62
N LYS A 21 10.06 -6.16 -5.23
CA LYS A 21 11.28 -5.33 -5.21
C LYS A 21 11.64 -4.92 -3.79
N LEU A 22 10.64 -4.56 -2.98
CA LEU A 22 10.83 -4.20 -1.57
C LEU A 22 11.39 -5.37 -0.76
N TRP A 23 10.88 -6.57 -0.97
CA TRP A 23 11.39 -7.79 -0.32
C TRP A 23 12.78 -8.19 -0.82
N LYS A 24 12.99 -8.25 -2.13
CA LYS A 24 14.22 -8.79 -2.74
C LYS A 24 15.37 -7.78 -2.78
N GLN A 25 15.11 -6.56 -3.25
CA GLN A 25 16.16 -5.56 -3.44
C GLN A 25 16.45 -4.80 -2.16
N HIS A 26 15.41 -4.39 -1.44
CA HIS A 26 15.58 -3.56 -0.24
C HIS A 26 15.62 -4.37 1.05
N ARG A 27 15.43 -5.70 0.98
CA ARG A 27 15.40 -6.62 2.13
C ARG A 27 14.59 -6.05 3.28
N ILE A 28 13.44 -5.47 2.94
CA ILE A 28 12.50 -4.94 3.92
C ILE A 28 12.01 -6.13 4.74
N THR A 29 12.31 -6.07 6.04
CA THR A 29 11.78 -6.99 7.04
C THR A 29 10.64 -6.25 7.75
N GLY A 30 9.49 -6.91 7.86
CA GLY A 30 8.27 -6.36 8.44
C GLY A 30 7.02 -6.85 7.74
N GLU A 31 5.92 -6.14 7.98
CA GLU A 31 4.58 -6.48 7.49
C GLU A 31 4.26 -5.70 6.22
N MET A 32 3.67 -6.41 5.24
CA MET A 32 3.15 -5.81 4.02
C MET A 32 1.71 -6.27 3.83
N GLU A 33 0.77 -5.33 3.83
CA GLU A 33 -0.64 -5.60 3.59
C GLU A 33 -1.04 -5.12 2.20
N MET A 34 -1.67 -6.02 1.45
CA MET A 34 -2.22 -5.76 0.12
C MET A 34 -3.74 -5.63 0.26
N ILE A 35 -4.24 -4.42 0.09
CA ILE A 35 -5.65 -4.07 0.29
C ILE A 35 -6.26 -3.77 -1.09
N PRO A 36 -7.22 -4.57 -1.59
CA PRO A 36 -7.97 -4.21 -2.78
C PRO A 36 -8.86 -2.99 -2.50
N LEU A 37 -8.90 -2.03 -3.41
CA LEU A 37 -9.69 -0.81 -3.33
C LEU A 37 -10.80 -0.79 -4.40
N PRO A 38 -11.90 -0.05 -4.15
CA PRO A 38 -12.96 0.11 -5.15
C PRO A 38 -12.43 0.77 -6.43
N GLY A 39 -12.96 0.30 -7.56
CA GLY A 39 -12.54 0.72 -8.90
C GLY A 39 -11.31 0.00 -9.43
N GLY A 40 -11.02 -1.22 -8.96
CA GLY A 40 -9.91 -2.06 -9.45
C GLY A 40 -8.52 -1.61 -8.99
N ARG A 41 -8.47 -0.67 -8.05
CA ARG A 41 -7.21 -0.15 -7.49
C ARG A 41 -6.74 -1.04 -6.36
N TRP A 42 -5.48 -0.88 -5.99
CA TRP A 42 -4.81 -1.68 -4.97
C TRP A 42 -3.97 -0.78 -4.09
N ARG A 43 -3.91 -1.10 -2.81
CA ARG A 43 -3.14 -0.37 -1.81
C ARG A 43 -2.17 -1.31 -1.13
N LEU A 44 -0.90 -0.92 -1.14
CA LEU A 44 0.15 -1.60 -0.40
C LEU A 44 0.50 -0.79 0.83
N SER A 45 0.17 -1.31 2.01
CA SER A 45 0.65 -0.78 3.29
C SER A 45 1.92 -1.53 3.67
N VAL A 46 3.02 -0.81 3.88
CA VAL A 46 4.30 -1.41 4.26
C VAL A 46 4.69 -0.87 5.62
N HIS A 47 4.87 -1.78 6.57
CA HIS A 47 5.43 -1.51 7.88
C HIS A 47 6.77 -2.21 7.99
N SER A 48 7.86 -1.46 7.89
CA SER A 48 9.20 -2.01 8.06
C SER A 48 9.68 -1.86 9.49
N GLU A 49 10.25 -2.94 10.02
CA GLU A 49 11.00 -2.91 11.27
C GLU A 49 12.30 -2.12 11.13
N LYS A 50 12.79 -1.94 9.90
CA LYS A 50 14.00 -1.18 9.59
C LYS A 50 13.67 0.17 8.98
N GLN A 51 14.45 1.16 9.39
CA GLN A 51 14.31 2.51 8.87
C GLN A 51 14.69 2.57 7.39
N LEU A 52 13.72 2.93 6.55
CA LEU A 52 13.92 3.08 5.12
C LEU A 52 14.26 4.52 4.76
N ARG A 53 15.11 4.65 3.73
CA ARG A 53 15.45 5.96 3.16
C ARG A 53 14.29 6.47 2.33
N GLN A 54 14.07 7.77 2.41
CA GLN A 54 13.00 8.43 1.66
C GLN A 54 13.22 8.31 0.15
N SER A 55 14.48 8.40 -0.31
CA SER A 55 14.86 8.18 -1.71
C SER A 55 14.49 6.79 -2.24
N THR A 56 14.51 5.76 -1.38
CA THR A 56 14.07 4.41 -1.76
C THR A 56 12.59 4.40 -2.06
N ILE A 57 11.78 5.01 -1.20
CA ILE A 57 10.32 5.07 -1.36
C ILE A 57 9.93 5.95 -2.54
N ASP A 58 10.62 7.08 -2.73
CA ASP A 58 10.39 8.03 -3.82
C ASP A 58 10.71 7.43 -5.20
N SER A 59 11.66 6.48 -5.26
CA SER A 59 12.01 5.75 -6.48
C SER A 59 11.02 4.62 -6.83
N LEU A 60 10.06 4.30 -5.97
CA LEU A 60 9.10 3.25 -6.24
C LEU A 60 7.99 3.78 -7.15
N PRO A 61 7.54 2.98 -8.15
CA PRO A 61 6.30 3.28 -8.84
C PRO A 61 5.13 3.15 -7.86
N GLY A 62 4.08 3.94 -8.08
CA GLY A 62 2.92 4.01 -7.20
C GLY A 62 2.74 5.40 -6.59
N LYS A 63 1.50 5.75 -6.29
CA LYS A 63 1.20 7.05 -5.69
C LYS A 63 1.35 6.94 -4.19
N ARG A 64 2.34 7.63 -3.62
CA ARG A 64 2.49 7.72 -2.17
C ARG A 64 1.31 8.47 -1.58
N THR A 65 0.51 7.75 -0.81
CA THR A 65 -0.56 8.32 -0.01
C THR A 65 -0.03 8.45 1.41
N THR A 66 -0.04 9.66 1.96
CA THR A 66 0.08 9.83 3.40
C THR A 66 -1.24 9.37 3.97
N SER A 67 -1.23 8.39 4.88
CA SER A 67 -2.43 7.93 5.59
C SER A 67 -2.93 9.01 6.53
N LYS A 68 -3.38 10.14 6.00
CA LYS A 68 -4.27 11.06 6.68
C LYS A 68 -5.67 10.69 6.21
N LEU A 69 -6.22 9.60 6.77
CA LEU A 69 -7.66 9.29 6.75
C LEU A 69 -8.40 9.91 5.56
N ILE A 70 -8.05 9.51 4.33
CA ILE A 70 -8.88 9.86 3.17
C ILE A 70 -10.00 8.85 3.25
N GLY A 71 -11.14 9.35 3.71
CA GLY A 71 -12.33 8.59 4.06
C GLY A 71 -12.67 7.54 3.01
N ILE A 72 -12.32 6.31 3.32
CA ILE A 72 -13.08 5.17 2.84
C ILE A 72 -14.37 5.26 3.65
N LYS A 73 -15.34 6.03 3.13
CA LYS A 73 -16.72 5.85 3.54
C LYS A 73 -17.04 4.42 3.11
N MET A 74 -16.96 3.51 4.06
CA MET A 74 -17.55 2.19 3.93
C MET A 74 -19.04 2.48 3.73
N GLU A 75 -19.50 2.50 2.48
CA GLU A 75 -20.92 2.26 2.22
C GLU A 75 -21.14 0.80 2.60
N GLU A 76 -21.58 0.63 3.84
CA GLU A 76 -22.28 -0.57 4.30
C GLU A 76 -23.52 -0.71 3.42
N ASP A 77 -23.38 -1.48 2.34
CA ASP A 77 -24.52 -1.93 1.54
C ASP A 77 -25.43 -2.72 2.48
N SER A 78 -26.51 -2.05 2.87
CA SER A 78 -27.52 -2.50 3.80
C SER A 78 -28.34 -3.56 3.06
N GLY A 79 -27.98 -4.82 3.23
CA GLY A 79 -28.81 -5.94 2.83
C GLY A 79 -30.02 -6.07 3.77
N GLU A 80 -31.02 -5.20 3.59
CA GLU A 80 -32.39 -5.47 4.03
C GLU A 80 -32.99 -6.50 3.06
N VAL A 81 -33.29 -7.70 3.56
CA VAL A 81 -34.12 -8.69 2.87
C VAL A 81 -35.27 -9.07 3.79
N ASP A 82 -36.47 -8.89 3.23
CA ASP A 82 -37.83 -9.01 3.77
C ASP A 82 -38.10 -10.22 4.68
#